data_AF-A0AAV5YF63-F1
#
_entry.id   AF-A0AAV5YF63-F1
#
_cell.length_a   1.000
_cell.length_b   1.000
_cell.length_c   1.000
_cell.angle_alpha   90.00
_cell.angle_beta   90.00
_cell.angle_gamma   90.00
#
_symmetry.space_group_name_H-M   'P 1'
#
loop_
_entity.id
_entity.type
_entity.pdbx_description
1 polymer ?
#
loop_
_entity_poly.entity_id
_entity_poly.type
_entity_poly.pdbx_seq_one_letter_code
_entity_poly.pdbx_strand_id
1 'polypeptide(L)'
;MARLASPPAALESWARRRRRARQLLERHAFAAQMLGLYAALLDVQERAFLATLDDRPAPAGVPDYVATRVMGDIADAAVAAGPPALAAAVPELMREGTAERFVAAWLAGERQEPVREFLARAAAGPVLEALGPAAGAACRPAATEIACPRCGGLPQVSYLDEAGEALVSAPRRLACSR
;
A
#
# COMPACT_ATOMS: atom_id res chain seq x y z
N MET A 1 -14.22 -6.11 -15.98
CA MET A 1 -12.94 -6.81 -16.20
C MET A 1 -11.79 -5.86 -15.86
N ALA A 2 -11.27 -5.92 -14.63
CA ALA A 2 -10.12 -5.11 -14.24
C ALA A 2 -8.90 -5.54 -15.05
N ARG A 3 -8.51 -4.72 -16.03
CA ARG A 3 -7.27 -4.92 -16.79
C ARG A 3 -6.12 -4.85 -15.78
N LEU A 4 -5.35 -5.92 -15.65
CA LEU A 4 -4.00 -5.80 -15.09
C LEU A 4 -3.31 -4.69 -15.89
N ALA A 5 -2.78 -3.68 -15.21
CA ALA A 5 -2.02 -2.66 -15.90
C ALA A 5 -0.82 -3.35 -16.56
N SER A 6 -0.67 -3.20 -17.88
CA SER A 6 0.54 -3.65 -18.56
C SER A 6 1.77 -3.02 -17.89
N PRO A 7 2.95 -3.68 -17.89
CA PRO A 7 4.15 -3.14 -17.22
C PRO A 7 4.46 -1.66 -17.54
N PRO A 8 4.32 -1.19 -18.80
CA PRO A 8 4.51 0.24 -19.13
C PRO A 8 3.50 1.16 -18.44
N ALA A 9 2.23 0.73 -18.31
CA ALA A 9 1.18 1.50 -17.65
C ALA A 9 1.39 1.52 -16.12
N ALA A 10 1.96 0.44 -15.55
CA ALA A 10 2.31 0.39 -14.13
C ALA A 10 3.47 1.36 -13.82
N LEU A 11 4.54 1.35 -14.61
CA LEU A 11 5.66 2.29 -14.46
C LEU A 11 5.20 3.76 -14.56
N GLU A 12 4.31 4.07 -15.50
CA GLU A 12 3.74 5.42 -15.61
C GLU A 12 2.88 5.79 -14.37
N SER A 13 2.17 4.82 -13.79
CA SER A 13 1.42 5.04 -12.53
C SER A 13 2.35 5.43 -11.38
N TRP A 14 3.47 4.73 -11.20
CA TRP A 14 4.48 5.04 -10.17
C TRP A 14 5.17 6.38 -10.43
N ALA A 15 5.52 6.68 -11.69
CA ALA A 15 6.04 7.98 -12.08
C ALA A 15 5.07 9.12 -11.75
N ARG A 16 3.77 8.92 -12.02
CA ARG A 16 2.71 9.88 -11.67
C ARG A 16 2.58 10.08 -10.16
N ARG A 17 2.65 9.01 -9.36
CA ARG A 17 2.63 9.10 -7.87
C ARG A 17 3.77 9.98 -7.36
N ARG A 18 5.00 9.78 -7.86
CA ARG A 18 6.17 10.60 -7.50
C ARG A 18 6.00 12.06 -7.90
N ARG A 19 5.59 12.33 -9.14
CA ARG A 19 5.32 13.71 -9.60
C ARG A 19 4.28 14.38 -8.71
N ARG A 20 3.21 13.67 -8.35
CA ARG A 20 2.16 14.19 -7.48
C ARG A 20 2.67 14.47 -6.06
N ALA A 21 3.46 13.58 -5.47
CA ALA A 21 4.06 13.78 -4.15
C ALA A 21 4.93 15.06 -4.11
N ARG A 22 5.77 15.26 -5.13
CA ARG A 22 6.61 16.47 -5.26
C ARG A 22 5.79 17.75 -5.39
N GLN A 23 4.78 17.76 -6.24
CA GLN A 23 3.87 18.90 -6.36
C GLN A 23 3.16 19.23 -5.05
N LEU A 24 2.80 18.23 -4.25
CA LEU A 24 2.17 18.45 -2.95
C LEU A 24 3.18 19.00 -1.93
N LEU A 25 4.42 18.50 -1.92
CA LEU A 25 5.51 18.99 -1.07
C LEU A 25 5.79 20.47 -1.31
N GLU A 26 5.87 20.89 -2.57
CA GLU A 26 6.12 22.29 -2.95
C GLU A 26 5.01 23.24 -2.47
N ARG A 27 3.77 22.75 -2.37
CA ARG A 27 2.60 23.59 -2.08
C ARG A 27 2.19 23.58 -0.61
N HIS A 28 2.59 22.57 0.16
CA HIS A 28 2.04 22.31 1.48
C HIS A 28 3.13 22.03 2.53
N ALA A 29 3.82 23.09 2.96
CA ALA A 29 4.89 23.02 3.97
C ALA A 29 4.44 22.36 5.28
N PHE A 30 3.19 22.57 5.72
CA PHE A 30 2.65 21.96 6.94
C PHE A 30 2.59 20.42 6.89
N ALA A 31 2.57 19.83 5.69
CA ALA A 31 2.51 18.39 5.47
C ALA A 31 3.87 17.79 5.04
N ALA A 32 4.95 18.57 5.09
CA ALA A 32 6.24 18.20 4.52
C ALA A 32 6.80 16.88 5.06
N GLN A 33 6.68 16.62 6.37
CA GLN A 33 7.16 15.37 6.95
C GLN A 33 6.40 14.14 6.42
N MET A 34 5.06 14.22 6.39
CA MET A 34 4.23 13.10 5.92
C MET A 34 4.39 12.86 4.43
N LEU A 35 4.47 13.93 3.63
CA LEU A 35 4.68 13.82 2.19
C LEU A 35 6.11 13.39 1.85
N GLY A 36 7.09 13.77 2.67
CA GLY A 36 8.48 13.32 2.57
C GLY A 36 8.60 11.82 2.82
N LEU A 37 7.98 11.33 3.89
CA LEU A 37 7.85 9.89 4.15
C LEU A 37 7.17 9.18 2.98
N TYR A 38 6.03 9.68 2.51
CA TYR A 38 5.32 9.07 1.38
C TYR A 38 6.20 9.01 0.12
N ALA A 39 6.91 10.09 -0.21
CA ALA A 39 7.82 10.13 -1.36
C ALA A 39 8.96 9.11 -1.22
N ALA A 40 9.54 8.96 -0.03
CA ALA A 40 10.60 7.98 0.24
C ALA A 40 10.10 6.53 0.09
N LEU A 41 8.87 6.25 0.52
CA LEU A 41 8.27 4.92 0.37
C LEU A 41 8.02 4.53 -1.09
N LEU A 42 7.75 5.48 -1.98
CA LEU A 42 7.38 5.17 -3.37
C LEU A 42 8.47 4.42 -4.13
N ASP A 43 9.75 4.73 -3.91
CA ASP A 43 10.84 4.04 -4.59
C ASP A 43 10.99 2.59 -4.09
N VAL A 44 10.84 2.36 -2.79
CA VAL A 44 10.81 1.00 -2.21
C VAL A 44 9.62 0.21 -2.72
N GLN A 45 8.44 0.82 -2.73
CA GLN A 45 7.19 0.19 -3.14
C GLN A 45 7.16 -0.15 -4.63
N GLU A 46 7.71 0.70 -5.49
CA GLU A 46 7.86 0.39 -6.92
C GLU A 46 8.75 -0.83 -7.13
N ARG A 47 9.90 -0.92 -6.43
CA ARG A 47 10.77 -2.11 -6.50
C ARG A 47 10.06 -3.36 -6.01
N ALA A 48 9.35 -3.29 -4.89
CA ALA A 48 8.58 -4.41 -4.35
C ALA A 48 7.47 -4.87 -5.31
N PHE A 49 6.78 -3.93 -5.94
CA PHE A 49 5.78 -4.20 -6.97
C PHE A 49 6.40 -4.96 -8.16
N LEU A 50 7.51 -4.45 -8.71
CA LEU A 50 8.19 -5.07 -9.85
C LEU A 50 8.71 -6.48 -9.50
N ALA A 51 9.39 -6.63 -8.36
CA ALA A 51 9.85 -7.92 -7.88
C ALA A 51 8.71 -8.94 -7.71
N THR A 52 7.54 -8.48 -7.25
CA THR A 52 6.36 -9.36 -7.10
C THR A 52 5.82 -9.85 -8.45
N LEU A 53 5.91 -9.06 -9.51
CA LEU A 53 5.51 -9.49 -10.86
C LEU A 53 6.39 -10.64 -11.38
N ASP A 54 7.67 -10.64 -11.00
CA ASP A 54 8.65 -11.65 -11.35
C ASP A 54 8.53 -12.88 -10.45
N ASP A 55 8.56 -12.69 -9.12
CA ASP A 55 8.59 -13.75 -8.11
C ASP A 55 7.23 -14.48 -7.98
N ARG A 56 6.11 -13.77 -8.20
CA ARG A 56 4.73 -14.27 -8.14
C ARG A 56 4.45 -15.17 -6.93
N PRO A 57 4.61 -14.64 -5.69
CA PRO A 57 4.36 -15.43 -4.50
C PRO A 57 2.92 -15.98 -4.49
N ALA A 58 2.78 -17.23 -4.02
CA ALA A 58 1.46 -17.80 -3.79
C ALA A 58 0.71 -16.95 -2.75
N PRO A 59 -0.63 -16.78 -2.86
CA PRO A 59 -1.39 -15.94 -1.93
C PRO A 59 -1.19 -16.27 -0.45
N ALA A 60 -1.08 -17.56 -0.11
CA ALA A 60 -0.81 -18.01 1.25
C ALA A 60 0.59 -17.63 1.78
N GLY A 61 1.55 -17.41 0.87
CA GLY A 61 2.93 -17.03 1.19
C GLY A 61 3.17 -15.51 1.20
N VAL A 62 2.14 -14.69 0.96
CA VAL A 62 2.29 -13.22 0.95
C VAL A 62 2.84 -12.67 2.27
N PRO A 63 2.41 -13.10 3.48
CA PRO A 63 2.97 -12.59 4.73
C PRO A 63 4.48 -12.80 4.85
N ASP A 64 4.95 -14.02 4.57
CA ASP A 64 6.37 -14.38 4.61
C ASP A 64 7.16 -13.63 3.54
N TYR A 65 6.64 -13.58 2.31
CA TYR A 65 7.26 -12.84 1.22
C TYR A 65 7.44 -11.35 1.57
N VAL A 66 6.41 -10.71 2.11
CA VAL A 66 6.47 -9.29 2.53
C VAL A 66 7.49 -9.11 3.65
N ALA A 67 7.46 -9.98 4.67
CA ALA A 67 8.36 -9.91 5.81
C ALA A 67 9.83 -10.06 5.42
N THR A 68 10.13 -10.96 4.49
CA THR A 68 11.51 -11.30 4.09
C THR A 68 12.05 -10.40 2.97
N ARG A 69 11.20 -9.90 2.07
CA ARG A 69 11.64 -9.20 0.84
C ARG A 69 11.39 -7.70 0.86
N VAL A 70 10.44 -7.21 1.65
CA VAL A 70 9.95 -5.82 1.55
C VAL A 70 10.06 -5.07 2.87
N MET A 71 9.80 -5.73 4.00
CA MET A 71 9.66 -5.06 5.30
C MET A 71 10.91 -4.29 5.73
N GLY A 72 12.11 -4.84 5.47
CA GLY A 72 13.37 -4.18 5.82
C GLY A 72 13.50 -2.80 5.16
N ASP A 73 13.38 -2.75 3.83
CA ASP A 73 13.47 -1.49 3.07
C ASP A 73 12.40 -0.47 3.49
N ILE A 74 11.18 -0.94 3.81
CA ILE A 74 10.10 -0.07 4.29
C ILE A 74 10.43 0.49 5.68
N ALA A 75 10.96 -0.34 6.57
CA ALA A 75 11.38 0.08 7.90
C ALA A 75 12.52 1.11 7.81
N ASP A 76 13.51 0.87 6.97
CA ASP A 76 14.63 1.79 6.76
C ASP A 76 14.15 3.15 6.21
N ALA A 77 13.25 3.14 5.21
CA ALA A 77 12.65 4.36 4.69
C ALA A 77 11.82 5.11 5.75
N ALA A 78 11.10 4.38 6.61
CA ALA A 78 10.32 4.95 7.70
C ALA A 78 11.20 5.57 8.79
N VAL A 79 12.35 4.96 9.11
CA VAL A 79 13.34 5.52 10.04
C VAL A 79 14.00 6.76 9.45
N ALA A 80 14.38 6.72 8.18
CA ALA A 80 15.11 7.81 7.54
C ALA A 80 14.26 9.06 7.26
N ALA A 81 12.99 8.88 6.86
CA ALA A 81 12.13 9.97 6.39
C ALA A 81 10.86 10.17 7.21
N GLY A 82 10.59 9.30 8.19
CA GLY A 82 9.38 9.36 9.00
C GLY A 82 9.40 10.46 10.06
N PRO A 83 8.23 10.83 10.61
CA PRO A 83 8.14 11.68 11.79
C PRO A 83 8.93 11.09 12.97
N PRO A 84 9.47 11.91 13.89
CA PRO A 84 10.36 11.43 14.96
C PRO A 84 9.78 10.28 15.80
N ALA A 85 8.48 10.30 16.10
CA ALA A 85 7.82 9.24 16.85
C ALA A 85 7.78 7.90 16.09
N LEU A 86 7.60 7.95 14.77
CA LEU A 86 7.63 6.75 13.93
C LEU A 86 9.06 6.22 13.79
N ALA A 87 10.01 7.10 13.48
CA ALA A 87 11.42 6.74 13.33
C ALA A 87 12.00 6.15 14.61
N ALA A 88 11.55 6.63 15.78
CA ALA A 88 11.92 6.08 17.06
C ALA A 88 11.36 4.68 17.29
N ALA A 89 10.09 4.40 16.94
CA ALA A 89 9.37 3.16 17.30
C ALA A 89 9.61 1.96 16.36
N VAL A 90 10.01 2.21 15.11
CA VAL A 90 10.23 1.15 14.11
C VAL A 90 11.36 0.20 14.49
N PRO A 91 12.55 0.67 14.95
CA PRO A 91 13.64 -0.22 15.32
C PRO A 91 13.31 -1.20 16.44
N GLU A 92 12.58 -0.78 17.49
CA GLU A 92 12.18 -1.71 18.55
C GLU A 92 11.26 -2.79 18.02
N LEU A 93 10.28 -2.42 17.21
CA LEU A 93 9.33 -3.35 16.63
C LEU A 93 10.02 -4.35 15.68
N MET A 94 10.99 -3.90 14.88
CA MET A 94 11.72 -4.79 13.96
C MET A 94 12.63 -5.78 14.70
N ARG A 95 13.19 -5.39 15.86
CA ARG A 95 13.97 -6.30 16.72
C ARG A 95 13.13 -7.43 17.33
N GLU A 96 11.81 -7.26 17.47
CA GLU A 96 10.92 -8.34 17.93
C GLU A 96 10.86 -9.50 16.92
N GLY A 97 11.20 -9.27 15.64
CA GLY A 97 11.20 -10.31 14.62
C GLY A 97 9.82 -10.83 14.24
N THR A 98 8.76 -10.03 14.43
CA THR A 98 7.36 -10.47 14.27
C THR A 98 6.67 -9.91 13.02
N ALA A 99 7.44 -9.48 12.01
CA ALA A 99 6.96 -8.88 10.77
C ALA A 99 5.89 -9.71 10.06
N GLU A 100 6.19 -10.99 9.81
CA GLU A 100 5.25 -11.92 9.16
C GLU A 100 3.91 -11.97 9.90
N ARG A 101 3.96 -12.07 11.24
CA ARG A 101 2.77 -12.19 12.09
C ARG A 101 1.87 -10.96 11.99
N PHE A 102 2.45 -9.76 12.05
CA PHE A 102 1.62 -8.54 11.99
C PHE A 102 1.14 -8.23 10.56
N VAL A 103 1.87 -8.66 9.53
CA VAL A 103 1.38 -8.64 8.13
C VAL A 103 0.19 -9.60 7.96
N ALA A 104 0.31 -10.84 8.45
CA ALA A 104 -0.76 -11.82 8.40
C ALA A 104 -2.03 -11.34 9.13
N ALA A 105 -1.88 -10.76 10.33
CA ALA A 105 -3.00 -10.18 11.09
C ALA A 105 -3.68 -9.04 10.31
N TRP A 106 -2.93 -8.19 9.62
CA TRP A 106 -3.49 -7.08 8.83
C TRP A 106 -4.30 -7.58 7.63
N LEU A 107 -3.79 -8.58 6.92
CA LEU A 107 -4.48 -9.24 5.81
C LEU A 107 -5.76 -9.96 6.27
N ALA A 108 -5.76 -10.47 7.50
CA ALA A 108 -6.93 -11.04 8.16
C ALA A 108 -7.96 -9.98 8.61
N GLY A 109 -7.61 -8.70 8.60
CA GLY A 109 -8.48 -7.60 9.05
C GLY A 109 -8.49 -7.38 10.56
N GLU A 110 -7.49 -7.89 11.25
CA GLU A 110 -7.33 -7.69 12.69
C GLU A 110 -6.83 -6.26 12.95
N ARG A 111 -7.37 -5.64 14.01
CA ARG A 111 -6.93 -4.33 14.47
C ARG A 111 -5.55 -4.41 15.09
N GLN A 112 -4.72 -3.40 14.84
CA GLN A 112 -3.35 -3.36 15.35
C GLN A 112 -3.00 -1.98 15.88
N GLU A 113 -1.90 -1.93 16.63
CA GLU A 113 -1.28 -0.67 17.01
C GLU A 113 -0.85 0.12 15.76
N PRO A 114 -0.95 1.46 15.75
CA PRO A 114 -0.81 2.26 14.53
C PRO A 114 0.48 2.03 13.73
N VAL A 115 1.62 1.83 14.40
CA VAL A 115 2.91 1.59 13.73
C VAL A 115 2.94 0.23 13.03
N ARG A 116 2.40 -0.82 13.66
CA ARG A 116 2.31 -2.16 13.06
C ARG A 116 1.38 -2.14 11.85
N GLU A 117 0.22 -1.49 11.98
CA GLU A 117 -0.73 -1.34 10.87
C GLU A 117 -0.11 -0.55 9.70
N PHE A 118 0.58 0.55 10.00
CA PHE A 118 1.29 1.34 8.99
C PHE A 118 2.33 0.50 8.24
N LEU A 119 3.22 -0.20 8.95
CA LEU A 119 4.26 -1.01 8.33
C LEU A 119 3.68 -2.15 7.50
N ALA A 120 2.70 -2.87 8.05
CA ALA A 120 2.02 -3.95 7.34
C ALA A 120 1.43 -3.46 6.02
N ARG A 121 0.72 -2.33 6.06
CA ARG A 121 0.09 -1.73 4.88
C ARG A 121 1.11 -1.20 3.89
N ALA A 122 2.12 -0.48 4.36
CA ALA A 122 3.15 0.10 3.50
C ALA A 122 3.95 -0.96 2.76
N ALA A 123 4.21 -2.11 3.40
CA ALA A 123 4.95 -3.22 2.82
C ALA A 123 4.07 -4.16 1.96
N ALA A 124 2.85 -4.47 2.39
CA ALA A 124 1.98 -5.40 1.66
C ALA A 124 1.25 -4.76 0.47
N GLY A 125 0.92 -3.46 0.54
CA GLY A 125 0.21 -2.74 -0.53
C GLY A 125 0.77 -2.94 -1.96
N PRO A 126 2.07 -2.69 -2.22
CA PRO A 126 2.64 -2.91 -3.56
C PRO A 126 2.59 -4.37 -4.02
N VAL A 127 2.72 -5.33 -3.10
CA VAL A 127 2.63 -6.77 -3.40
C VAL A 127 1.20 -7.15 -3.78
N LEU A 128 0.21 -6.67 -3.04
CA LEU A 128 -1.21 -6.88 -3.37
C LEU A 128 -1.60 -6.19 -4.69
N GLU A 129 -1.09 -4.99 -4.94
CA GLU A 129 -1.30 -4.27 -6.20
C GLU A 129 -0.75 -5.08 -7.40
N ALA A 130 0.45 -5.67 -7.26
CA ALA A 130 1.09 -6.50 -8.29
C ALA A 130 0.34 -7.82 -8.54
N LEU A 131 -0.12 -8.50 -7.47
CA LEU A 131 -0.89 -9.75 -7.58
C LEU A 131 -2.27 -9.55 -8.22
N GLY A 132 -2.79 -8.32 -8.22
CA GLY A 132 -4.06 -7.99 -8.85
C GLY A 132 -5.19 -8.91 -8.36
N PRO A 133 -5.95 -9.58 -9.25
CA PRO A 133 -7.05 -10.50 -8.88
C PRO A 133 -6.70 -11.51 -7.79
N ALA A 134 -5.49 -12.05 -7.83
CA ALA A 134 -5.06 -13.08 -6.90
C ALA A 134 -4.86 -12.56 -5.46
N ALA A 135 -4.68 -11.24 -5.27
CA ALA A 135 -4.50 -10.64 -3.96
C ALA A 135 -5.66 -10.91 -2.98
N GLY A 136 -6.87 -11.12 -3.51
CA GLY A 136 -8.03 -11.46 -2.69
C GLY A 136 -7.85 -12.75 -1.90
N ALA A 137 -7.15 -13.75 -2.47
CA ALA A 137 -6.91 -15.03 -1.83
C ALA A 137 -5.87 -14.96 -0.68
N ALA A 138 -5.10 -13.87 -0.60
CA ALA A 138 -4.20 -13.60 0.52
C ALA A 138 -4.93 -12.92 1.69
N CYS A 139 -6.14 -12.41 1.46
CA CYS A 139 -6.92 -11.67 2.45
C CYS A 139 -8.10 -12.52 2.95
N ARG A 140 -8.59 -12.20 4.15
CA ARG A 140 -9.92 -12.68 4.57
C ARG A 140 -11.00 -11.71 4.10
N PRO A 141 -12.08 -12.19 3.47
CA PRO A 141 -13.20 -11.34 3.09
C PRO A 141 -13.89 -10.79 4.35
N ALA A 142 -14.22 -9.50 4.33
CA ALA A 142 -15.03 -8.88 5.36
C ALA A 142 -16.51 -9.15 5.08
N ALA A 143 -17.29 -9.40 6.13
CA ALA A 143 -18.71 -9.74 6.04
C ALA A 143 -19.65 -8.54 5.78
N THR A 144 -19.14 -7.39 5.32
CA THR A 144 -19.88 -6.13 5.26
C THR A 144 -20.10 -5.65 3.83
N GLU A 145 -21.27 -5.06 3.56
CA GLU A 145 -21.66 -4.55 2.22
C GLU A 145 -20.80 -3.40 1.69
N ILE A 146 -20.05 -2.70 2.56
CA ILE A 146 -19.18 -1.58 2.19
C ILE A 146 -17.72 -1.98 1.93
N ALA A 147 -17.39 -3.27 2.08
CA ALA A 147 -16.03 -3.76 1.91
C ALA A 147 -15.67 -3.99 0.43
N CYS A 148 -14.38 -3.98 0.13
CA CYS A 148 -13.87 -4.36 -1.18
C CYS A 148 -14.31 -5.80 -1.51
N PRO A 149 -14.98 -6.05 -2.65
CA PRO A 149 -15.46 -7.38 -3.01
C PRO A 149 -14.34 -8.37 -3.33
N ARG A 150 -13.10 -7.90 -3.49
CA ARG A 150 -11.93 -8.76 -3.75
C ARG A 150 -11.25 -9.20 -2.46
N CYS A 151 -10.92 -8.26 -1.59
CA CYS A 151 -10.02 -8.51 -0.46
C CYS A 151 -10.65 -8.21 0.90
N GLY A 152 -11.91 -7.76 0.96
CA GLY A 152 -12.57 -7.39 2.23
C GLY A 152 -12.07 -6.11 2.88
N GLY A 153 -11.11 -5.39 2.29
CA GLY A 153 -10.60 -4.13 2.84
C GLY A 153 -11.65 -3.02 2.82
N LEU A 154 -11.68 -2.18 3.85
CA LEU A 154 -12.52 -0.98 3.89
C LEU A 154 -12.07 0.06 2.84
N PRO A 155 -12.96 0.95 2.38
CA PRO A 155 -12.56 2.03 1.48
C PRO A 155 -11.61 3.00 2.18
N GLN A 156 -10.46 3.29 1.56
CA GLN A 156 -9.53 4.33 2.03
C GLN A 156 -10.03 5.72 1.68
N VAL A 157 -10.50 5.90 0.45
CA VAL A 157 -10.99 7.18 -0.06
C VAL A 157 -12.11 6.92 -1.04
N SER A 158 -13.06 7.84 -1.07
CA SER A 158 -14.03 7.93 -2.14
C SER A 158 -13.69 9.11 -3.04
N TYR A 159 -13.75 8.89 -4.35
CA TYR A 159 -13.46 9.91 -5.35
C TYR A 159 -14.50 9.88 -6.46
N LEU A 160 -14.63 10.99 -7.18
CA LEU A 160 -15.43 11.09 -8.39
C LEU A 160 -14.52 10.82 -9.59
N ASP A 161 -14.91 9.86 -10.43
CA ASP A 161 -14.17 9.51 -11.65
C ASP A 161 -14.40 10.55 -12.75
N GLU A 162 -13.63 10.55 -13.84
CA GLU A 162 -13.97 11.42 -14.96
C GLU A 162 -15.31 10.97 -15.60
N ALA A 163 -16.26 11.89 -15.70
CA ALA A 163 -17.46 11.67 -16.49
C ALA A 163 -17.03 11.67 -17.97
N GLY A 164 -17.13 10.53 -18.64
CA GLY A 164 -16.78 10.41 -20.07
C GLY A 164 -17.64 11.29 -20.99
N GLU A 165 -18.66 11.97 -20.46
CA GLU A 165 -19.57 12.87 -21.16
C GLU A 165 -19.88 14.11 -20.29
N ALA A 166 -20.00 15.28 -20.94
CA ALA A 166 -20.08 16.59 -20.28
C ALA A 166 -21.36 16.85 -19.46
N LEU A 167 -22.39 16.00 -19.58
CA LEU A 167 -23.71 16.19 -18.96
C LEU A 167 -24.08 15.11 -17.95
N VAL A 168 -23.15 14.19 -17.63
CA VAL A 168 -23.39 13.11 -16.67
C VAL A 168 -22.58 13.37 -15.41
N SER A 169 -23.18 13.14 -14.24
CA SER A 169 -22.43 13.17 -13.00
C SER A 169 -21.39 12.05 -13.00
N ALA A 170 -20.15 12.43 -12.71
CA ALA A 170 -19.04 11.52 -12.50
C ALA A 170 -19.41 10.37 -11.55
N PRO A 171 -19.21 9.09 -11.93
CA PRO A 171 -19.53 8.00 -11.04
C PRO A 171 -18.64 8.04 -9.79
N ARG A 172 -19.25 7.81 -8.63
CA ARG A 172 -18.52 7.67 -7.38
C ARG A 172 -17.77 6.34 -7.34
N ARG A 173 -16.48 6.40 -7.07
CA ARG A 173 -15.59 5.26 -6.90
C ARG A 173 -15.08 5.19 -5.46
N LEU A 174 -14.73 3.98 -5.04
CA LEU A 174 -14.07 3.68 -3.78
C LEU A 174 -12.70 3.08 -4.07
N ALA A 175 -11.66 3.62 -3.47
CA ALA A 175 -10.33 3.03 -3.49
C ALA A 175 -10.16 2.11 -2.29
N CYS A 176 -9.71 0.87 -2.51
CA CYS A 176 -9.46 -0.07 -1.44
C CYS A 176 -8.29 0.38 -0.55
N SER A 177 -8.35 0.08 0.74
CA SER A 177 -7.23 0.30 1.67
C SER A 177 -6.13 -0.77 1.59
N ARG A 178 -6.35 -1.83 0.81
CA ARG A 178 -5.46 -2.98 0.60
C ARG A 178 -5.03 -3.09 -0.85
#